data_AF-Q6ANX5-F1
#
_entry.id   AF-Q6ANX5-F1
#
_cell.length_a   1.000
_cell.length_b   1.000
_cell.length_c   1.000
_cell.angle_alpha   90.00
_cell.angle_beta   90.00
_cell.angle_gamma   90.00
#
_symmetry.space_group_name_H-M   'P 1'
#
loop_
_entity.id
_entity.type
_entity.pdbx_description
1 polymer ?
#
loop_
_entity_poly.entity_id
_entity_poly.type
_entity_poly.pdbx_seq_one_letter_code
_entity_poly.pdbx_strand_id
1 'polypeptide(L)'
;MRCVSGRIKRARAMKNKTMKQNAGSYLAGMMLGVISVAALIYILNISGTVAISSTNSLSLIPVLYWCHDNLGFSIIPFALIACLYILYLFRLQRALDSTATSPEKIYPLEEKIDLLITLFFGIGVIWTAIGMRNALLVSLGSLDADTAAQKGAFSILKELIDGGILLSLSTTIVGGIGGYLMRMIKAWMLGSKLYKFAIGQQLSEHLEIIAKLDNIASLLKDERGTT
;
A
#
# COMPACT_ATOMS: atom_id res chain seq x y z
N MET A 1 20.61 -45.74 15.88
CA MET A 1 19.27 -45.10 15.94
C MET A 1 19.21 -43.58 15.69
N ARG A 2 20.29 -42.78 15.81
CA ARG A 2 20.24 -41.30 15.62
C ARG A 2 20.00 -40.80 14.17
N CYS A 3 20.29 -41.61 13.15
CA CYS A 3 20.23 -41.21 11.74
C CYS A 3 18.78 -41.09 11.17
N VAL A 4 17.81 -41.83 11.72
CA VAL A 4 16.40 -41.81 11.25
C VAL A 4 15.63 -40.59 11.79
N SER A 5 15.94 -40.16 13.02
CA SER A 5 15.30 -38.99 13.66
C SER A 5 15.57 -37.67 12.91
N GLY A 6 16.76 -37.52 12.32
CA GLY A 6 17.12 -36.35 11.52
C GLY A 6 16.35 -36.23 10.20
N ARG A 7 16.05 -37.35 9.53
CA ARG A 7 15.27 -37.36 8.28
C ARG A 7 13.80 -37.03 8.51
N ILE A 8 13.21 -37.52 9.60
CA ILE A 8 11.80 -37.23 9.96
C ILE A 8 11.62 -35.76 10.35
N LYS A 9 12.59 -35.17 11.08
CA LYS A 9 12.56 -33.72 11.40
C LYS A 9 12.67 -32.84 10.16
N ARG A 10 13.54 -33.18 9.19
CA ARG A 10 13.66 -32.44 7.93
C ARG A 10 12.41 -32.56 7.05
N ALA A 11 11.79 -33.73 6.99
CA ALA A 11 10.54 -33.93 6.25
C ALA A 11 9.36 -33.14 6.85
N ARG A 12 9.24 -33.10 8.20
CA ARG A 12 8.23 -32.25 8.87
C ARG A 12 8.50 -30.77 8.68
N ALA A 13 9.76 -30.32 8.76
CA ALA A 13 10.14 -28.93 8.54
C ALA A 13 9.85 -28.49 7.10
N MET A 14 10.13 -29.33 6.11
CA MET A 14 9.79 -29.05 4.70
C MET A 14 8.28 -28.99 4.49
N LYS A 15 7.50 -29.94 5.03
CA LYS A 15 6.02 -29.97 4.89
C LYS A 15 5.33 -28.77 5.55
N ASN A 16 5.84 -28.32 6.71
CA ASN A 16 5.34 -27.10 7.36
C ASN A 16 5.69 -25.83 6.56
N LYS A 17 6.86 -25.79 5.92
CA LYS A 17 7.26 -24.65 5.07
C LYS A 17 6.36 -24.56 3.83
N THR A 18 6.03 -25.68 3.18
CA THR A 18 5.12 -25.72 2.02
C THR A 18 3.68 -25.38 2.39
N MET A 19 3.15 -25.88 3.52
CA MET A 19 1.80 -25.52 3.98
C MET A 19 1.70 -24.03 4.34
N LYS A 20 2.68 -23.47 5.05
CA LYS A 20 2.70 -22.03 5.36
C LYS A 20 2.79 -21.22 4.07
N GLN A 21 3.65 -21.64 3.12
CA GLN A 21 3.83 -21.01 1.80
C GLN A 21 2.51 -20.92 1.02
N ASN A 22 1.75 -22.01 0.96
CA ASN A 22 0.47 -22.02 0.28
C ASN A 22 -0.60 -21.21 1.03
N ALA A 23 -0.66 -21.27 2.36
CA ALA A 23 -1.62 -20.49 3.15
C ALA A 23 -1.53 -18.98 2.90
N GLY A 24 -0.31 -18.43 2.80
CA GLY A 24 -0.13 -16.99 2.53
C GLY A 24 -0.44 -16.56 1.09
N SER A 25 -0.37 -17.46 0.10
CA SER A 25 -0.84 -17.16 -1.26
C SER A 25 -2.36 -17.27 -1.36
N TYR A 26 -2.98 -18.19 -0.61
CA TYR A 26 -4.44 -18.26 -0.48
C TYR A 26 -5.01 -17.04 0.26
N LEU A 27 -4.37 -16.57 1.33
CA LEU A 27 -4.81 -15.36 2.05
C LEU A 27 -4.67 -14.09 1.19
N ALA A 28 -3.61 -13.98 0.40
CA ALA A 28 -3.44 -12.89 -0.56
C ALA A 28 -4.52 -12.95 -1.67
N GLY A 29 -4.83 -14.16 -2.18
CA GLY A 29 -5.94 -14.36 -3.11
C GLY A 29 -7.31 -14.07 -2.50
N MET A 30 -7.50 -14.38 -1.22
CA MET A 30 -8.74 -14.11 -0.49
C MET A 30 -8.94 -12.62 -0.26
N MET A 31 -7.90 -11.85 0.06
CA MET A 31 -7.98 -10.38 0.15
C MET A 31 -8.27 -9.74 -1.21
N LEU A 32 -7.64 -10.22 -2.29
CA LEU A 32 -7.95 -9.78 -3.66
C LEU A 32 -9.39 -10.12 -4.07
N GLY A 33 -9.87 -11.29 -3.65
CA GLY A 33 -11.25 -11.73 -3.83
C GLY A 33 -12.23 -10.87 -3.04
N VAL A 34 -11.98 -10.59 -1.76
CA VAL A 34 -12.81 -9.72 -0.92
C VAL A 34 -12.86 -8.31 -1.48
N ILE A 35 -11.76 -7.78 -2.01
CA ILE A 35 -11.70 -6.45 -2.60
C ILE A 35 -12.39 -6.41 -3.96
N SER A 36 -12.23 -7.46 -4.78
CA SER A 36 -12.97 -7.60 -6.04
C SER A 36 -14.47 -7.75 -5.79
N VAL A 37 -14.87 -8.48 -4.75
CA VAL A 37 -16.26 -8.63 -4.32
C VAL A 37 -16.79 -7.33 -3.73
N ALA A 38 -16.00 -6.59 -2.94
CA ALA A 38 -16.40 -5.28 -2.43
C ALA A 38 -16.55 -4.24 -3.55
N ALA A 39 -15.64 -4.23 -4.54
CA ALA A 39 -15.74 -3.40 -5.74
C ALA A 39 -16.93 -3.82 -6.61
N LEU A 40 -17.20 -5.12 -6.74
CA LEU A 40 -18.37 -5.64 -7.45
C LEU A 40 -19.66 -5.27 -6.73
N ILE A 41 -19.74 -5.42 -5.40
CA ILE A 41 -20.87 -4.99 -4.57
C ILE A 41 -21.06 -3.47 -4.69
N TYR A 42 -19.99 -2.68 -4.72
CA TYR A 42 -20.05 -1.23 -4.95
C TYR A 42 -20.64 -0.90 -6.34
N ILE A 43 -20.24 -1.61 -7.39
CA ILE A 43 -20.79 -1.47 -8.75
C ILE A 43 -22.25 -1.97 -8.84
N LEU A 44 -22.61 -3.03 -8.12
CA LEU A 44 -24.00 -3.51 -8.05
C LEU A 44 -24.91 -2.60 -7.22
N ASN A 45 -24.35 -1.91 -6.22
CA ASN A 45 -25.08 -0.93 -5.42
C ASN A 45 -25.35 0.34 -6.26
N ILE A 46 -24.35 0.86 -6.98
CA ILE A 46 -24.51 2.05 -7.83
C ILE A 46 -25.46 1.83 -9.03
N SER A 47 -25.59 0.59 -9.50
CA SER A 47 -26.55 0.21 -10.55
C SER A 47 -27.98 -0.01 -10.05
N GLY A 48 -28.26 0.25 -8.77
CA GLY A 48 -29.61 0.25 -8.19
C GLY A 48 -30.29 -1.13 -8.16
N THR A 49 -29.55 -2.21 -8.42
CA THR A 49 -30.12 -3.55 -8.59
C THR A 49 -30.23 -4.30 -7.25
N VAL A 50 -29.46 -3.92 -6.22
CA VAL A 50 -29.48 -4.58 -4.90
C VAL A 50 -29.37 -3.55 -3.76
N ALA A 51 -30.48 -3.27 -3.07
CA ALA A 51 -30.49 -2.56 -1.80
C ALA A 51 -30.30 -3.56 -0.65
N ILE A 52 -29.07 -3.72 -0.16
CA ILE A 52 -28.79 -4.61 1.00
C ILE A 52 -29.17 -3.85 2.28
N SER A 53 -30.42 -3.95 2.68
CA SER A 53 -30.85 -3.58 4.04
C SER A 53 -30.37 -4.65 5.01
N SER A 54 -29.36 -4.35 5.84
CA SER A 54 -28.92 -5.24 6.92
C SER A 54 -29.11 -4.57 8.28
N THR A 55 -29.91 -5.22 9.11
CA THR A 55 -30.46 -4.79 10.41
C THR A 55 -29.55 -5.15 11.58
N ASN A 56 -28.23 -4.93 11.50
CA ASN A 56 -27.32 -5.20 12.63
C ASN A 56 -26.28 -4.10 12.83
N SER A 57 -26.10 -3.71 14.09
CA SER A 57 -25.45 -2.50 14.64
C SER A 57 -23.99 -2.20 14.27
N LEU A 58 -23.36 -3.00 13.40
CA LEU A 58 -22.02 -2.74 12.88
C LEU A 58 -22.07 -2.61 11.35
N SER A 59 -22.95 -1.73 10.89
CA SER A 59 -23.12 -1.48 9.46
C SER A 59 -21.86 -0.78 8.94
N LEU A 60 -21.10 -1.41 8.04
CA LEU A 60 -20.07 -0.72 7.23
C LEU A 60 -20.70 0.22 6.19
N ILE A 61 -22.01 0.13 6.04
CA ILE A 61 -22.84 0.84 5.08
C ILE A 61 -22.81 2.38 5.30
N PRO A 62 -22.96 2.94 6.51
CA PRO A 62 -22.89 4.39 6.75
C PRO A 62 -21.49 4.94 6.50
N VAL A 63 -20.43 4.19 6.81
CA VAL A 63 -19.05 4.58 6.50
C VAL A 63 -18.81 4.56 4.99
N LEU A 64 -19.39 3.58 4.29
CA LEU A 64 -19.29 3.50 2.83
C LEU A 64 -20.08 4.61 2.13
N TYR A 65 -21.27 4.96 2.63
CA TYR A 65 -22.04 6.12 2.16
C TYR A 65 -21.31 7.43 2.46
N TRP A 66 -20.74 7.59 3.66
CA TRP A 66 -19.92 8.75 3.98
C TRP A 66 -18.70 8.85 3.05
N CYS A 67 -17.99 7.74 2.80
CA CYS A 67 -16.90 7.71 1.83
C CYS A 67 -17.40 8.03 0.42
N HIS A 68 -18.56 7.54 0.00
CA HIS A 68 -19.13 7.88 -1.30
C HIS A 68 -19.40 9.39 -1.42
N ASP A 69 -20.03 9.98 -0.42
CA ASP A 69 -20.39 11.40 -0.42
C ASP A 69 -19.16 12.32 -0.30
N ASN A 70 -18.06 11.84 0.30
CA ASN A 70 -16.86 12.62 0.56
C ASN A 70 -15.69 12.35 -0.41
N LEU A 71 -15.61 11.17 -1.04
CA LEU A 71 -14.56 10.81 -2.01
C LEU A 71 -15.08 10.73 -3.44
N GLY A 72 -16.38 10.51 -3.64
CA GLY A 72 -16.95 10.27 -4.97
C GLY A 72 -16.21 9.15 -5.70
N PHE A 73 -15.88 9.39 -6.97
CA PHE A 73 -15.18 8.43 -7.81
C PHE A 73 -13.71 8.16 -7.41
N SER A 74 -13.09 8.99 -6.56
CA SER A 74 -11.71 8.77 -6.09
C SER A 74 -11.55 7.52 -5.22
N ILE A 75 -12.67 6.96 -4.73
CA ILE A 75 -12.66 5.74 -3.93
C ILE A 75 -12.04 4.57 -4.69
N ILE A 76 -12.21 4.51 -6.02
CA ILE A 76 -11.68 3.45 -6.87
C ILE A 76 -10.14 3.44 -6.86
N PRO A 77 -9.44 4.52 -7.23
CA PRO A 77 -7.97 4.53 -7.17
C PRO A 77 -7.44 4.38 -5.75
N PHE A 78 -8.10 4.96 -4.74
CA PHE A 78 -7.69 4.75 -3.34
C PHE A 78 -7.79 3.29 -2.90
N ALA A 79 -8.90 2.61 -3.19
CA ALA A 79 -9.09 1.21 -2.85
C ALA A 79 -8.09 0.30 -3.57
N LEU A 80 -7.82 0.58 -4.85
CA LEU A 80 -6.83 -0.16 -5.65
C LEU A 80 -5.42 -0.05 -5.05
N ILE A 81 -4.97 1.15 -4.69
CA ILE A 81 -3.65 1.35 -4.09
C ILE A 81 -3.58 0.77 -2.69
N ALA A 82 -4.62 0.95 -1.86
CA ALA A 82 -4.68 0.34 -0.53
C ALA A 82 -4.61 -1.19 -0.60
N CYS A 83 -5.29 -1.81 -1.58
CA CYS A 83 -5.21 -3.23 -1.84
C CYS A 83 -3.79 -3.67 -2.18
N LEU A 84 -3.18 -3.04 -3.19
CA LEU A 84 -1.81 -3.34 -3.60
C LEU A 84 -0.83 -3.16 -2.44
N TYR A 85 -0.97 -2.09 -1.66
CA TYR A 85 -0.16 -1.84 -0.48
C TYR A 85 -0.24 -3.02 0.50
N ILE A 86 -1.44 -3.47 0.86
CA ILE A 86 -1.63 -4.61 1.78
C ILE A 86 -0.99 -5.88 1.19
N LEU A 87 -1.18 -6.16 -0.11
CA LEU A 87 -0.62 -7.33 -0.77
C LEU A 87 0.92 -7.33 -0.75
N TYR A 88 1.54 -6.20 -1.07
CA TYR A 88 3.00 -6.07 -1.07
C TYR A 88 3.56 -6.06 0.35
N LEU A 89 2.86 -5.46 1.31
CA LEU A 89 3.24 -5.47 2.72
C LEU A 89 3.29 -6.89 3.29
N PHE A 90 2.26 -7.69 3.04
CA PHE A 90 2.25 -9.11 3.44
C PHE A 90 3.31 -9.93 2.71
N ARG A 91 3.51 -9.68 1.41
CA ARG A 91 4.57 -10.34 0.64
C ARG A 91 5.96 -10.03 1.22
N LEU A 92 6.21 -8.78 1.59
CA LEU A 92 7.48 -8.35 2.18
C LEU A 92 7.67 -8.93 3.58
N GLN A 93 6.64 -8.87 4.43
CA GLN A 93 6.67 -9.48 5.76
C GLN A 93 7.02 -10.97 5.69
N ARG A 94 6.44 -11.68 4.72
CA ARG A 94 6.70 -13.10 4.48
C ARG A 94 8.11 -13.37 3.94
N ALA A 95 8.59 -12.50 3.04
CA ALA A 95 9.95 -12.59 2.51
C ALA A 95 10.99 -12.42 3.63
N LEU A 96 10.75 -11.49 4.57
CA LEU A 96 11.57 -11.25 5.75
C LEU A 96 11.53 -12.40 6.77
N ASP A 97 10.40 -13.11 6.89
CA ASP A 97 10.28 -14.27 7.78
C ASP A 97 10.99 -15.53 7.24
N SER A 98 11.36 -15.53 5.97
CA SER A 98 12.04 -16.64 5.33
C SER A 98 13.56 -16.46 5.46
N THR A 99 14.18 -17.28 6.30
CA THR A 99 15.61 -17.24 6.72
C THR A 99 16.67 -17.35 5.62
N ALA A 100 16.28 -17.38 4.35
CA ALA A 100 17.16 -17.61 3.19
C ALA A 100 16.81 -16.72 1.99
N THR A 101 16.12 -15.60 2.21
CA THR A 101 15.74 -14.71 1.12
C THR A 101 16.89 -13.77 0.78
N SER A 102 17.38 -13.84 -0.45
CA SER A 102 18.43 -12.95 -0.97
C SER A 102 17.99 -11.47 -0.89
N PRO A 103 18.90 -10.54 -0.54
CA PRO A 103 18.63 -9.10 -0.49
C PRO A 103 17.99 -8.52 -1.76
N GLU A 104 18.37 -9.06 -2.91
CA GLU A 104 17.87 -8.67 -4.24
C GLU A 104 16.35 -8.75 -4.40
N LYS A 105 15.64 -9.50 -3.55
CA LYS A 105 14.17 -9.62 -3.59
C LYS A 105 13.46 -8.73 -2.57
N ILE A 106 14.16 -8.24 -1.56
CA ILE A 106 13.59 -7.48 -0.44
C ILE A 106 13.57 -5.99 -0.79
N TYR A 107 14.69 -5.44 -1.28
CA TYR A 107 14.79 -4.02 -1.64
C TYR A 107 13.74 -3.57 -2.68
N PRO A 108 13.52 -4.30 -3.80
CA PRO A 108 12.52 -3.88 -4.79
C PRO A 108 11.08 -3.98 -4.27
N LEU A 109 10.82 -4.84 -3.27
CA LEU A 109 9.49 -4.91 -2.65
C LEU A 109 9.25 -3.75 -1.69
N GLU A 110 10.29 -3.36 -0.94
CA GLU A 110 10.23 -2.20 -0.06
C GLU A 110 9.99 -0.92 -0.87
N GLU A 111 10.78 -0.71 -1.93
CA GLU A 111 10.65 0.45 -2.81
C GLU A 111 9.25 0.56 -3.41
N LYS A 112 8.66 -0.57 -3.85
CA LYS A 112 7.28 -0.61 -4.34
C LYS A 112 6.25 -0.18 -3.30
N ILE A 113 6.44 -0.57 -2.03
CA ILE A 113 5.54 -0.15 -0.95
C ILE A 113 5.63 1.37 -0.74
N ASP A 114 6.84 1.93 -0.75
CA ASP A 114 7.03 3.38 -0.60
C ASP A 114 6.48 4.17 -1.79
N LEU A 115 6.59 3.62 -3.01
CA LEU A 115 5.92 4.18 -4.19
C LEU A 115 4.40 4.15 -4.01
N LEU A 116 3.81 3.06 -3.54
CA LEU A 116 2.36 2.96 -3.31
C LEU A 116 1.88 3.95 -2.24
N ILE A 117 2.63 4.15 -1.15
CA ILE A 117 2.33 5.17 -0.13
C ILE A 117 2.34 6.57 -0.75
N THR A 118 3.35 6.87 -1.56
CA THR A 118 3.50 8.17 -2.23
C THR A 118 2.41 8.40 -3.27
N LEU A 119 2.05 7.36 -4.02
CA LEU A 119 0.97 7.38 -5.01
C LEU A 119 -0.40 7.56 -4.34
N PHE A 120 -0.62 6.95 -3.17
CA PHE A 120 -1.84 7.15 -2.39
C PHE A 120 -2.03 8.62 -2.02
N PHE A 121 -0.96 9.27 -1.54
CA PHE A 121 -0.97 10.72 -1.29
C PHE A 121 -1.23 11.51 -2.59
N GLY A 122 -0.54 11.15 -3.67
CA GLY A 122 -0.67 11.80 -4.97
C GLY A 122 -2.09 11.74 -5.55
N ILE A 123 -2.79 10.62 -5.39
CA ILE A 123 -4.19 10.47 -5.81
C ILE A 123 -5.07 11.51 -5.11
N GLY A 124 -4.88 11.71 -3.80
CA GLY A 124 -5.61 12.74 -3.05
C GLY A 124 -5.41 14.11 -3.67
N VAL A 125 -4.16 14.53 -3.90
CA VAL A 125 -3.82 15.85 -4.46
C VAL A 125 -4.37 16.03 -5.88
N ILE A 126 -4.25 15.02 -6.75
CA ILE A 126 -4.74 15.09 -8.13
C ILE A 126 -6.27 15.21 -8.14
N TRP A 127 -6.96 14.43 -7.31
CA TRP A 127 -8.41 14.47 -7.27
C TRP A 127 -8.95 15.81 -6.77
N THR A 128 -8.21 16.46 -5.86
CA THR A 128 -8.51 17.83 -5.42
C THR A 128 -8.44 18.82 -6.56
N ALA A 129 -7.42 18.72 -7.42
CA ALA A 129 -7.33 19.57 -8.61
C ALA A 129 -8.51 19.34 -9.57
N ILE A 130 -8.92 18.08 -9.76
CA ILE A 130 -10.07 17.72 -10.60
C ILE A 130 -11.38 18.29 -10.00
N GLY A 131 -11.61 18.10 -8.70
CA GLY A 131 -12.84 18.55 -8.06
C GLY A 131 -12.94 20.08 -7.99
N MET A 132 -11.83 20.80 -7.74
CA MET A 132 -11.82 22.26 -7.80
C MET A 132 -12.06 22.77 -9.23
N ARG A 133 -11.47 22.13 -10.23
CA ARG A 133 -11.73 22.46 -11.64
C ARG A 133 -13.19 22.25 -12.01
N ASN A 134 -13.79 21.14 -11.60
CA ASN A 134 -15.20 20.86 -11.87
C ASN A 134 -16.12 21.84 -11.14
N ALA A 135 -15.82 22.18 -9.89
CA ALA A 135 -16.56 23.19 -9.13
C ALA A 135 -16.58 24.55 -9.86
N LEU A 136 -15.42 24.99 -10.37
CA LEU A 136 -15.32 26.23 -11.15
C LEU A 136 -16.10 26.15 -12.46
N LEU A 137 -16.03 25.02 -13.18
CA LEU A 137 -16.79 24.85 -14.42
C LEU A 137 -18.30 24.85 -14.19
N VAL A 138 -18.78 24.20 -13.12
CA VAL A 138 -20.22 24.16 -12.77
C VAL A 138 -20.72 25.53 -12.32
N SER A 139 -19.92 26.26 -11.53
CA SER A 139 -20.37 27.51 -10.91
C SER A 139 -20.15 28.75 -11.78
N LEU A 140 -19.18 28.72 -12.69
CA LEU A 140 -18.78 29.88 -13.50
C LEU A 140 -18.89 29.60 -15.01
N GLY A 141 -18.92 28.35 -15.46
CA GLY A 141 -18.91 28.01 -16.88
C GLY A 141 -20.17 28.43 -17.65
N SER A 142 -21.27 28.71 -16.95
CA SER A 142 -22.53 29.19 -17.53
C SER A 142 -22.95 30.58 -17.03
N LEU A 143 -22.03 31.33 -16.41
CA LEU A 143 -22.35 32.64 -15.83
C LEU A 143 -22.14 33.76 -16.85
N ASP A 144 -23.25 34.39 -17.26
CA ASP A 144 -23.24 35.69 -17.93
C ASP A 144 -23.47 36.82 -16.90
N ALA A 145 -23.07 38.05 -17.22
CA ALA A 145 -23.14 39.20 -16.29
C ALA A 145 -24.55 39.42 -15.72
N ASP A 146 -25.58 39.25 -16.57
CA ASP A 146 -27.00 39.35 -16.16
C ASP A 146 -27.44 38.18 -15.27
N THR A 147 -26.93 36.98 -15.53
CA THR A 147 -27.26 35.78 -14.75
C THR A 147 -26.58 35.80 -13.38
N ALA A 148 -25.37 36.34 -13.30
CA ALA A 148 -24.62 36.52 -12.06
C ALA A 148 -25.30 37.54 -11.13
N ALA A 149 -25.80 38.64 -11.70
CA ALA A 149 -26.57 39.65 -10.96
C ALA A 149 -27.88 39.09 -10.39
N GLN A 150 -28.54 38.17 -11.12
CA GLN A 150 -29.78 37.51 -10.66
C GLN A 150 -29.54 36.40 -9.64
N LYS A 151 -28.53 35.55 -9.82
CA LYS A 151 -28.23 34.43 -8.89
C LYS A 151 -27.68 34.90 -7.55
N GLY A 152 -27.00 36.06 -7.50
CA GLY A 152 -26.38 36.59 -6.29
C GLY A 152 -25.14 35.79 -5.83
N ALA A 153 -24.22 36.48 -5.16
CA ALA A 153 -22.91 35.94 -4.79
C ALA A 153 -22.98 34.68 -3.89
N PHE A 154 -23.99 34.60 -3.00
CA PHE A 154 -24.14 33.46 -2.10
C PHE A 154 -24.58 32.18 -2.82
N SER A 155 -25.42 32.29 -3.85
CA SER A 155 -25.85 31.11 -4.64
C SER A 155 -24.68 30.53 -5.44
N ILE A 156 -23.84 31.40 -6.01
CA ILE A 156 -22.62 31.00 -6.72
C ILE A 156 -21.65 30.29 -5.76
N LEU A 157 -21.49 30.81 -4.53
CA LEU A 157 -20.64 30.17 -3.52
C LEU A 157 -21.16 28.78 -3.15
N LYS A 158 -22.48 28.60 -2.99
CA LYS A 158 -23.06 27.27 -2.75
C LYS A 158 -22.80 26.31 -3.91
N GLU A 159 -23.03 26.75 -5.14
CA GLU A 159 -22.76 25.93 -6.33
C GLU A 159 -21.26 25.53 -6.41
N LEU A 160 -20.35 26.38 -5.94
CA LEU A 160 -18.92 26.10 -5.91
C LEU A 160 -18.56 25.07 -4.82
N ILE A 161 -19.16 25.22 -3.64
CA ILE A 161 -19.00 24.31 -2.51
C ILE A 161 -19.55 22.93 -2.87
N ASP A 162 -20.79 22.88 -3.36
CA ASP A 162 -21.52 21.67 -3.76
C ASP A 162 -20.96 21.06 -5.06
N GLY A 163 -20.40 21.90 -5.93
CA GLY A 163 -19.82 21.51 -7.22
C GLY A 163 -18.47 20.79 -7.13
N GLY A 164 -17.88 20.68 -5.94
CA GLY A 164 -16.75 19.79 -5.71
C GLY A 164 -15.67 20.28 -4.76
N ILE A 165 -15.75 21.48 -4.19
CA ILE A 165 -14.71 21.96 -3.25
C ILE A 165 -14.66 21.09 -1.99
N LEU A 166 -15.81 20.80 -1.36
CA LEU A 166 -15.81 19.97 -0.15
C LEU A 166 -15.31 18.55 -0.44
N LEU A 167 -15.74 17.98 -1.56
CA LEU A 167 -15.26 16.68 -2.03
C LEU A 167 -13.73 16.67 -2.20
N SER A 168 -13.19 17.72 -2.83
CA SER A 168 -11.75 17.90 -3.08
C SER A 168 -10.94 17.99 -1.78
N LEU A 169 -11.45 18.72 -0.78
CA LEU A 169 -10.78 18.83 0.51
C LEU A 169 -10.75 17.46 1.22
N SER A 170 -11.87 16.75 1.20
CA SER A 170 -11.97 15.41 1.78
C SER A 170 -11.02 14.40 1.12
N THR A 171 -10.84 14.42 -0.21
CA THR A 171 -9.88 13.54 -0.89
C THR A 171 -8.43 13.83 -0.49
N THR A 172 -8.09 15.11 -0.24
CA THR A 172 -6.76 15.50 0.27
C THR A 172 -6.55 14.99 1.69
N ILE A 173 -7.54 15.17 2.56
CA ILE A 173 -7.46 14.73 3.96
C ILE A 173 -7.27 13.23 4.03
N VAL A 174 -8.07 12.46 3.26
CA VAL A 174 -7.94 11.01 3.21
C VAL A 174 -6.61 10.58 2.61
N GLY A 175 -6.16 11.20 1.52
CA GLY A 175 -4.85 10.92 0.93
C GLY A 175 -3.69 11.20 1.88
N GLY A 176 -3.73 12.33 2.58
CA GLY A 176 -2.76 12.75 3.59
C GLY A 176 -2.70 11.79 4.77
N ILE A 177 -3.80 11.69 5.51
CA ILE A 177 -3.89 10.85 6.71
C ILE A 177 -3.63 9.39 6.36
N GLY A 178 -4.24 8.87 5.29
CA GLY A 178 -4.06 7.49 4.84
C GLY A 178 -2.61 7.20 4.45
N GLY A 179 -1.95 8.08 3.71
CA GLY A 179 -0.53 7.94 3.38
C GLY A 179 0.38 7.88 4.62
N TYR A 180 0.16 8.77 5.58
CA TYR A 180 0.91 8.76 6.85
C TYR A 180 0.64 7.49 7.67
N LEU A 181 -0.61 7.04 7.75
CA LEU A 181 -0.99 5.79 8.41
C LEU A 181 -0.28 4.59 7.77
N MET A 182 -0.28 4.49 6.44
CA MET A 182 0.43 3.42 5.73
C MET A 182 1.93 3.43 6.02
N ARG A 183 2.56 4.62 6.10
CA ARG A 183 3.97 4.74 6.48
C ARG A 183 4.21 4.27 7.91
N MET A 184 3.35 4.66 8.84
CA MET A 184 3.42 4.24 10.24
C MET A 184 3.23 2.73 10.40
N ILE A 185 2.25 2.13 9.69
CA ILE A 185 2.01 0.69 9.67
C ILE A 185 3.23 -0.06 9.13
N LYS A 186 3.83 0.39 8.03
CA LYS A 186 5.10 -0.17 7.51
C LYS A 186 6.18 -0.14 8.59
N ALA A 187 6.40 1.01 9.22
CA ALA A 187 7.44 1.17 10.24
C ALA A 187 7.22 0.22 11.44
N TRP A 188 6.00 0.09 11.94
CA TRP A 188 5.70 -0.77 13.08
C TRP A 188 5.78 -2.26 12.75
N MET A 189 5.22 -2.69 11.61
CA MET A 189 5.17 -4.11 11.26
C MET A 189 6.52 -4.65 10.77
N LEU A 190 7.28 -3.83 10.05
CA LEU A 190 8.46 -4.27 9.31
C LEU A 190 9.77 -3.66 9.84
N GLY A 191 9.74 -2.56 10.58
CA GLY A 191 10.95 -1.83 10.99
C GLY A 191 11.97 -2.68 11.75
N SER A 192 11.51 -3.46 12.73
CA SER A 192 12.42 -4.34 13.50
C SER A 192 13.01 -5.49 12.67
N LYS A 193 12.30 -5.96 11.64
CA LYS A 193 12.74 -7.05 10.76
C LYS A 193 13.71 -6.54 9.69
N LEU A 194 13.41 -5.38 9.08
CA LEU A 194 14.31 -4.73 8.15
C LEU A 194 15.60 -4.28 8.82
N TYR A 195 15.54 -3.72 10.03
CA TYR A 195 16.74 -3.33 10.76
C TYR A 195 17.67 -4.52 11.02
N LYS A 196 17.11 -5.67 11.45
CA LYS A 196 17.89 -6.91 11.63
C LYS A 196 18.46 -7.44 10.32
N PHE A 197 17.70 -7.35 9.23
CA PHE A 197 18.14 -7.78 7.91
C PHE A 197 19.29 -6.91 7.38
N ALA A 198 19.14 -5.58 7.46
CA ALA A 198 20.15 -4.62 7.03
C ALA A 198 21.48 -4.80 7.78
N ILE A 199 21.43 -4.99 9.11
CA ILE A 199 22.64 -5.26 9.91
C ILE A 199 23.28 -6.59 9.52
N GLY A 200 22.48 -7.65 9.35
CA GLY A 200 23.00 -8.96 8.96
C GLY A 200 23.69 -8.95 7.58
N GLN A 201 23.14 -8.17 6.64
CA GLN A 201 23.74 -7.98 5.33
C GLN A 201 25.03 -7.15 5.40
N GLN A 202 24.99 -6.00 6.08
CA GLN A 202 26.14 -5.12 6.21
C GLN A 202 27.33 -5.85 6.87
N LEU A 203 27.08 -6.68 7.89
CA LEU A 203 28.12 -7.50 8.51
C LEU A 203 28.72 -8.52 7.54
N SER A 204 27.90 -9.14 6.69
CA SER A 204 28.35 -10.11 5.69
C SER A 204 29.22 -9.45 4.61
N GLU A 205 28.83 -8.26 4.15
CA GLU A 205 29.61 -7.47 3.18
C GLU A 205 30.96 -7.04 3.78
N HIS A 206 30.98 -6.57 5.04
CA HIS A 206 32.23 -6.24 5.73
C HIS A 206 33.17 -7.44 5.91
N LEU A 207 32.63 -8.61 6.27
CA LEU A 207 33.40 -9.85 6.39
C LEU A 207 34.00 -10.28 5.04
N GLU A 208 33.25 -10.15 3.95
CA GLU A 208 33.75 -10.46 2.60
C GLU A 208 34.86 -9.48 2.17
N ILE A 209 34.70 -8.19 2.46
CA ILE A 209 35.72 -7.17 2.19
C ILE A 209 37.00 -7.46 2.98
N ILE A 210 36.89 -7.78 4.28
CA ILE A 210 38.04 -8.15 5.12
C ILE A 210 38.73 -9.40 4.57
N ALA A 211 37.97 -10.43 4.17
CA ALA A 211 38.54 -11.64 3.60
C ALA A 211 39.27 -11.38 2.27
N LYS A 212 38.74 -10.49 1.42
CA LYS A 212 39.41 -10.06 0.17
C LYS A 212 40.68 -9.26 0.46
N LEU A 213 40.67 -8.38 1.46
CA LEU A 213 41.83 -7.64 1.92
C LEU A 213 42.93 -8.56 2.48
N ASP A 214 42.57 -9.55 3.30
CA ASP A 214 43.50 -10.55 3.82
C ASP A 214 44.13 -11.40 2.70
N ASN A 215 43.34 -11.76 1.69
CA ASN A 215 43.84 -12.46 0.51
C ASN A 215 44.88 -11.61 -0.24
N ILE A 216 44.59 -10.34 -0.52
CA ILE A 216 45.53 -9.41 -1.16
C ILE A 216 46.78 -9.21 -0.30
N ALA A 217 46.62 -9.04 1.03
CA ALA A 217 47.74 -8.89 1.95
C ALA A 217 48.64 -10.13 1.98
N SER A 218 48.08 -11.33 1.86
CA SER A 218 48.84 -12.58 1.79
C SER A 218 49.64 -12.69 0.49
N LEU A 219 49.07 -12.30 -0.65
CA LEU A 219 49.75 -12.28 -1.95
C LEU A 219 50.92 -11.29 -1.96
N LEU A 220 50.75 -10.09 -1.38
CA LEU A 220 51.81 -9.08 -1.27
C LEU A 220 52.92 -9.42 -0.28
N LYS A 221 52.67 -10.37 0.64
CA LYS A 221 53.67 -10.87 1.58
C LYS A 221 54.55 -11.95 0.94
N ASP A 222 53.96 -12.75 0.06
CA ASP A 222 54.67 -13.80 -0.69
C ASP A 222 55.67 -13.20 -1.69
N GLU A 223 55.27 -12.15 -2.43
CA GLU A 223 56.18 -11.45 -3.37
C GLU A 223 57.36 -10.73 -2.69
N ARG A 224 57.22 -10.34 -1.41
CA ARG A 224 58.28 -9.68 -0.63
C ARG A 224 59.25 -10.66 0.06
N GLY A 225 58.94 -11.95 0.08
CA GLY A 225 59.81 -12.99 0.65
C GLY A 225 60.83 -13.58 -0.34
N THR A 226 60.74 -13.20 -1.62
CA THR A 226 61.54 -13.74 -2.74
C THR A 226 62.67 -12.83 -3.23
N THR A 227 63.00 -11.77 -2.50
CA THR A 227 64.18 -10.89 -2.74
C THR A 227 65.11 -10.92 -1.55
#